data_AF-A0A9P0CY44-F1
#
_entry.id   AF-A0A9P0CY44-F1
#
_cell.length_a   1.000
_cell.length_b   1.000
_cell.length_c   1.000
_cell.angle_alpha   90.00
_cell.angle_beta   90.00
_cell.angle_gamma   90.00
#
_symmetry.space_group_name_H-M   'P 1'
#
loop_
_entity.id
_entity.type
_entity.pdbx_description
1 polymer ?
#
loop_
_entity_poly.entity_id
_entity_poly.type
_entity_poly.pdbx_seq_one_letter_code
_entity_poly.pdbx_strand_id
1 'polypeptide(L)'
;MICIFHPHQDTISKQIVYVVTFPNLNIQHSFNLPIKNVKVINALFQTNSGQIYLLYNHNIYIEFNEPGEILNRERTRDLFPGIPEHLTSAFRYIDGHIYFFYRNTYYKYSEYTKNCRNRNPQLESVWRTMSLHIESIKNYVNKNNFVL
;
A
#
# COMPACT_ATOMS: atom_id res chain seq x y z
N MET A 1 6.16 11.21 -4.19
CA MET A 1 7.06 10.44 -3.31
C MET A 1 6.51 9.03 -3.24
N ILE A 2 7.33 8.00 -3.41
CA ILE A 2 6.88 6.60 -3.36
C ILE A 2 7.57 5.96 -2.16
N CYS A 3 6.79 5.31 -1.29
CA CYS A 3 7.34 4.50 -0.21
C CYS A 3 7.46 3.06 -0.72
N ILE A 4 8.66 2.47 -0.63
CA ILE A 4 8.90 1.07 -0.98
C ILE A 4 9.27 0.33 0.30
N PHE A 5 8.66 -0.83 0.50
CA PHE A 5 8.90 -1.70 1.66
C PHE A 5 9.78 -2.89 1.28
N HIS A 6 10.57 -3.41 2.21
CA HIS A 6 11.35 -4.64 2.02
C HIS A 6 11.14 -5.63 3.19
N PRO A 7 10.37 -6.72 3.00
CA PRO A 7 10.31 -7.83 3.94
C PRO A 7 11.56 -8.72 3.83
N HIS A 8 12.40 -8.78 4.87
CA HIS A 8 13.46 -9.79 4.96
C HIS A 8 12.88 -11.11 5.51
N GLN A 9 13.10 -12.23 4.80
CA GLN A 9 12.52 -13.54 5.14
C GLN A 9 13.20 -14.27 6.31
N ASP A 10 14.37 -13.82 6.76
CA ASP A 10 15.06 -14.48 7.88
C ASP A 10 14.85 -13.75 9.21
N THR A 11 14.28 -14.49 10.15
CA THR A 11 14.26 -14.38 11.62
C THR A 11 14.86 -13.07 12.20
N ILE A 12 14.00 -12.21 12.75
CA ILE A 12 14.23 -10.82 13.20
C ILE A 12 14.20 -9.82 12.03
N SER A 13 13.07 -9.74 11.32
CA SER A 13 12.88 -8.74 10.26
C SER A 13 12.84 -7.32 10.84
N LYS A 14 13.91 -6.54 10.62
CA LYS A 14 13.81 -5.08 10.69
C LYS A 14 12.94 -4.65 9.52
N GLN A 15 11.69 -4.30 9.83
CA GLN A 15 10.73 -3.81 8.85
C GLN A 15 11.12 -2.38 8.46
N ILE A 16 11.96 -2.22 7.44
CA ILE A 16 12.48 -0.91 7.00
C ILE A 16 11.64 -0.39 5.83
N VAL A 17 11.25 0.88 5.91
CA VAL A 17 10.63 1.64 4.83
C VAL A 17 11.68 2.50 4.15
N TYR A 18 11.71 2.46 2.83
CA TYR A 18 12.53 3.33 2.00
C TYR A 18 11.67 4.40 1.36
N VAL A 19 12.13 5.63 1.50
CA VAL A 19 11.55 6.79 0.84
C VAL A 19 12.32 7.05 -0.44
N VAL A 20 11.65 7.00 -1.59
CA VAL A 20 12.29 7.23 -2.89
C VAL A 20 11.62 8.37 -3.69
N THR A 21 12.44 9.03 -4.51
CA THR A 21 12.01 10.13 -5.40
C THR A 21 11.77 9.64 -6.82
N PHE A 22 10.64 10.00 -7.43
CA PHE A 22 10.40 9.73 -8.85
C PHE A 22 10.93 10.91 -9.71
N PRO A 23 11.46 10.69 -10.93
CA PRO A 23 11.54 9.43 -11.69
C PRO A 23 12.77 8.56 -11.43
N ASN A 24 13.83 9.10 -10.84
CA ASN A 24 15.12 8.41 -10.75
C ASN A 24 15.18 7.31 -9.68
N LEU A 25 14.18 7.30 -8.78
CA LEU A 25 14.00 6.36 -7.68
C LEU A 25 15.19 6.31 -6.72
N ASN A 26 15.82 7.46 -6.52
CA ASN A 26 16.89 7.59 -5.54
C ASN A 26 16.29 7.51 -4.12
N ILE A 27 16.88 6.67 -3.28
CA ILE A 27 16.59 6.62 -1.84
C ILE A 27 16.99 7.96 -1.23
N GLN A 28 16.03 8.63 -0.59
CA GLN A 28 16.30 9.83 0.20
C GLN A 28 16.72 9.44 1.60
N HIS A 29 15.90 8.64 2.27
CA HIS A 29 16.15 8.12 3.62
C HIS A 29 15.32 6.87 3.88
N SER A 30 15.54 6.28 5.05
CA SER A 30 14.83 5.08 5.50
C SER A 30 14.51 5.13 6.99
N PHE A 31 13.44 4.48 7.40
CA PHE A 31 13.04 4.38 8.81
C PHE A 31 12.42 3.02 9.13
N ASN A 32 12.34 2.66 10.41
CA ASN A 32 11.69 1.41 10.83
C ASN A 32 10.18 1.60 10.88
N LEU A 33 9.41 0.63 10.38
CA LEU A 33 7.97 0.59 10.59
C LEU A 33 7.68 0.62 12.10
N PRO A 34 6.73 1.45 12.55
CA PRO A 34 6.48 1.66 13.97
C PRO A 34 5.62 0.55 14.61
N ILE A 35 5.84 -0.70 14.21
CA ILE A 35 5.03 -1.84 14.62
C ILE A 35 5.88 -3.06 14.88
N LYS A 36 5.34 -3.95 15.71
CA LYS A 36 5.94 -5.24 16.05
C LYS A 36 4.94 -6.33 15.68
N ASN A 37 5.45 -7.54 15.42
CA ASN A 37 4.64 -8.74 15.21
C ASN A 37 3.65 -8.66 14.02
N VAL A 38 4.10 -8.07 12.92
CA VAL A 38 3.32 -8.10 11.67
C VAL A 38 3.49 -9.46 11.02
N LYS A 39 2.37 -10.12 10.70
CA LYS A 39 2.38 -11.39 9.96
C LYS A 39 2.28 -11.13 8.46
N VAL A 40 1.44 -10.18 8.06
CA VAL A 40 1.17 -9.86 6.65
C VAL A 40 1.06 -8.36 6.50
N ILE A 41 1.76 -7.79 5.51
CA ILE A 41 1.55 -6.42 5.05
C ILE A 41 0.70 -6.50 3.80
N ASN A 42 -0.41 -5.77 3.78
CA ASN A 42 -1.34 -5.73 2.66
C ASN A 42 -1.09 -4.52 1.75
N ALA A 43 -0.69 -3.39 2.33
CA ALA A 43 -0.36 -2.19 1.56
C ALA A 43 0.45 -1.20 2.41
N LEU A 44 1.29 -0.42 1.73
CA LEU A 44 1.96 0.76 2.27
C LEU A 44 1.87 1.87 1.23
N PHE A 45 1.22 2.98 1.54
CA PHE A 45 1.12 4.11 0.61
C PHE A 45 0.95 5.44 1.33
N GLN A 46 1.28 6.52 0.65
CA GLN A 46 1.07 7.88 1.14
C GLN A 46 -0.31 8.41 0.72
N THR A 47 -0.99 9.12 1.62
CA THR A 47 -2.25 9.80 1.33
C THR A 47 -2.00 11.13 0.60
N ASN A 48 -3.05 11.74 0.03
CA ASN A 48 -2.94 13.08 -0.58
C ASN A 48 -2.57 14.16 0.44
N SER A 49 -2.89 13.94 1.71
CA SER A 49 -2.56 14.82 2.82
C SER A 49 -1.18 14.57 3.41
N GLY A 50 -0.41 13.64 2.84
CA GLY A 50 1.00 13.39 3.16
C GLY A 50 1.25 12.33 4.23
N GLN A 51 0.20 11.83 4.91
CA GLN A 51 0.34 10.77 5.92
C GLN A 51 0.61 9.42 5.26
N ILE A 52 1.29 8.53 5.97
CA ILE A 52 1.61 7.20 5.48
C ILE A 52 0.65 6.20 6.11
N TYR A 53 -0.03 5.44 5.27
CA TYR A 53 -0.94 4.38 5.69
C TYR A 53 -0.27 3.04 5.47
N LEU A 54 -0.25 2.23 6.52
CA LEU A 54 0.07 0.82 6.42
C LEU A 54 -1.18 -0.01 6.75
N LEU A 55 -1.54 -0.89 5.82
CA LEU A 55 -2.57 -1.90 6.01
C LEU A 55 -1.88 -3.23 6.27
N TYR A 56 -2.25 -3.91 7.35
CA TYR A 56 -1.61 -5.16 7.73
C TYR A 56 -2.58 -6.11 8.44
N ASN A 57 -2.20 -7.39 8.45
CA ASN A 57 -3.00 -8.48 9.01
C ASN A 57 -4.46 -8.52 8.49
N HIS A 58 -4.67 -8.06 7.25
CA HIS A 58 -5.91 -8.05 6.47
C HIS A 58 -7.03 -7.11 6.94
N ASN A 59 -6.96 -6.55 8.14
CA ASN A 59 -8.05 -5.73 8.69
C ASN A 59 -7.63 -4.58 9.59
N ILE A 60 -6.33 -4.38 9.84
CA ILE A 60 -5.83 -3.26 10.63
C ILE A 60 -5.19 -2.24 9.70
N TYR A 61 -5.40 -0.95 9.98
CA TYR A 61 -4.56 0.10 9.45
C TYR A 61 -3.83 0.81 10.59
N ILE A 62 -2.68 1.38 10.27
CA ILE A 62 -2.07 2.47 11.03
C ILE A 62 -1.84 3.64 10.10
N GLU A 63 -2.04 4.82 10.65
CA GLU A 63 -1.63 6.09 10.08
C GLU A 63 -0.42 6.59 10.87
N PHE A 64 0.63 6.99 10.17
CA PHE A 64 1.82 7.51 10.79
C PHE A 64 2.52 8.55 9.92
N ASN A 65 3.30 9.41 10.56
CA ASN A 65 4.20 10.34 9.88
C ASN A 65 5.64 9.81 9.90
N GLU A 66 6.50 10.37 9.05
CA GLU A 66 7.94 10.17 9.15
C GLU A 66 8.47 10.89 10.41
N PRO A 67 9.32 10.24 11.24
CA PRO A 67 10.05 8.99 10.98
C PRO A 67 9.38 7.70 11.50
N GLY A 68 8.11 7.73 11.91
CA GLY A 68 7.37 6.57 12.43
C GLY A 68 6.42 6.91 13.59
N GLU A 69 5.98 8.15 13.71
CA GLU A 69 5.03 8.53 14.76
C GLU A 69 3.63 8.06 14.39
N ILE A 70 3.09 7.10 15.14
CA ILE A 70 1.72 6.61 14.95
C ILE A 70 0.73 7.69 15.37
N LEU A 71 -0.10 8.12 14.44
CA LEU A 71 -1.19 9.06 14.68
C LEU A 71 -2.49 8.34 14.99
N ASN A 72 -2.76 7.24 14.29
CA ASN A 72 -3.98 6.46 14.48
C ASN A 72 -3.78 4.97 14.20
N ARG A 73 -4.65 4.15 14.80
CA ARG A 73 -4.71 2.70 14.62
C ARG A 73 -6.13 2.19 14.83
N GLU A 74 -6.76 1.70 13.76
CA GLU A 74 -8.09 1.10 13.86
C GLU A 74 -8.28 0.00 12.81
N ARG A 75 -9.53 -0.46 12.62
CA ARG A 75 -9.84 -1.40 11.54
C ARG A 75 -9.90 -0.67 10.21
N THR A 76 -9.37 -1.30 9.16
CA THR A 76 -9.33 -0.72 7.81
C THR A 76 -10.71 -0.33 7.29
N ARG A 77 -11.74 -1.14 7.58
CA ARG A 77 -13.13 -0.87 7.15
C ARG A 77 -13.74 0.37 7.81
N ASP A 78 -13.26 0.74 9.00
CA ASP A 78 -13.82 1.86 9.76
C ASP A 78 -13.32 3.19 9.16
N LEU A 79 -12.09 3.18 8.61
CA LEU A 79 -11.52 4.29 7.84
C LEU A 79 -12.02 4.35 6.40
N PHE A 80 -12.25 3.19 5.78
CA PHE A 80 -12.64 3.04 4.38
C PHE A 80 -14.02 2.40 4.25
N PRO A 81 -15.11 3.17 4.43
CA PRO A 81 -16.45 2.60 4.37
C PRO A 81 -16.74 1.97 3.00
N GLY A 82 -17.32 0.77 3.02
CA GLY A 82 -17.75 0.04 1.82
C GLY A 82 -16.71 -0.89 1.20
N ILE A 83 -15.54 -1.07 1.81
CA ILE A 83 -14.59 -2.13 1.44
C ILE A 83 -14.90 -3.43 2.22
N PRO A 84 -14.56 -4.62 1.69
CA PRO A 84 -14.75 -5.87 2.41
C PRO A 84 -13.74 -6.03 3.55
N GLU A 85 -14.06 -6.90 4.51
CA GLU A 85 -13.07 -7.40 5.46
C GLU A 85 -12.08 -8.35 4.78
N HIS A 86 -10.92 -8.54 5.40
CA HIS A 86 -9.88 -9.48 4.97
C HIS A 86 -9.25 -9.16 3.61
N LEU A 87 -8.84 -7.91 3.41
CA LEU A 87 -8.17 -7.46 2.20
C LEU A 87 -6.90 -8.27 1.94
N THR A 88 -6.65 -8.63 0.69
CA THR A 88 -5.42 -9.32 0.30
C THR A 88 -4.33 -8.31 -0.01
N SER A 89 -4.67 -7.22 -0.70
CA SER A 89 -3.75 -6.14 -1.03
C SER A 89 -4.47 -4.83 -1.29
N ALA A 90 -3.73 -3.73 -1.29
CA ALA A 90 -4.21 -2.45 -1.76
C ALA A 90 -3.08 -1.59 -2.35
N PHE A 91 -3.41 -0.64 -3.20
CA PHE A 91 -2.47 0.40 -3.62
C PHE A 91 -3.20 1.69 -4.01
N ARG A 92 -2.49 2.80 -3.92
CA ARG A 92 -2.93 4.10 -4.46
C ARG A 92 -2.49 4.21 -5.91
N TYR A 93 -3.42 4.57 -6.81
CA TYR A 93 -3.12 4.78 -8.22
C TYR A 93 -2.91 6.28 -8.54
N ILE A 94 -2.29 6.54 -9.69
CA ILE A 94 -1.99 7.90 -10.17
C ILE A 94 -3.25 8.74 -10.43
N ASP A 95 -4.42 8.11 -10.57
CA ASP A 95 -5.71 8.80 -10.69
C ASP A 95 -6.27 9.28 -9.33
N GLY A 96 -5.47 9.16 -8.27
CA GLY A 96 -5.81 9.60 -6.93
C GLY A 96 -6.69 8.65 -6.13
N HIS A 97 -7.12 7.52 -6.70
CA HIS A 97 -7.96 6.55 -6.00
C HIS A 97 -7.13 5.45 -5.33
N ILE A 98 -7.73 4.82 -4.32
CA ILE A 98 -7.19 3.63 -3.67
C ILE A 98 -7.93 2.42 -4.20
N TYR A 99 -7.18 1.41 -4.64
CA TYR A 99 -7.70 0.16 -5.14
C TYR A 99 -7.45 -0.92 -4.10
N PHE A 100 -8.54 -1.48 -3.56
CA PHE A 100 -8.50 -2.58 -2.60
C PHE A 100 -8.84 -3.89 -3.29
N PHE A 101 -8.15 -4.97 -2.93
CA PHE A 101 -8.34 -6.29 -3.51
C PHE A 101 -8.80 -7.27 -2.45
N TYR A 102 -9.79 -8.07 -2.84
CA TYR A 102 -10.26 -9.22 -2.09
C TYR A 102 -10.52 -10.34 -3.06
N ARG A 103 -9.70 -11.40 -2.98
CA ARG A 103 -9.74 -12.52 -3.94
C ARG A 103 -9.63 -12.00 -5.38
N ASN A 104 -10.61 -12.29 -6.22
CA ASN A 104 -10.66 -11.91 -7.63
C ASN A 104 -11.43 -10.61 -7.90
N THR A 105 -11.79 -9.86 -6.85
CA THR A 105 -12.57 -8.63 -6.95
C THR A 105 -11.71 -7.44 -6.49
N TYR A 106 -11.98 -6.27 -7.08
CA TYR A 106 -11.38 -5.02 -6.63
C TYR A 106 -12.43 -3.97 -6.32
N TYR A 107 -12.06 -3.04 -5.44
CA TYR A 107 -12.90 -1.97 -4.94
C TYR A 107 -12.16 -0.65 -5.16
N LYS A 108 -12.78 0.26 -5.92
CA LYS A 108 -12.22 1.59 -6.18
C LYS A 108 -12.75 2.57 -5.15
N TYR A 109 -11.88 3.08 -4.30
CA TYR A 109 -12.19 4.02 -3.25
C TYR A 109 -11.70 5.42 -3.60
N SER A 110 -12.56 6.42 -3.39
CA SER A 110 -12.19 7.83 -3.49
C SER A 110 -12.09 8.44 -2.11
N GLU A 111 -10.90 8.92 -1.75
CA GLU A 111 -10.68 9.67 -0.50
C GLU A 111 -11.47 10.99 -0.50
N TYR A 112 -11.69 11.59 -1.66
CA TYR A 112 -12.43 12.86 -1.79
C TYR A 112 -13.91 12.70 -1.44
N THR A 113 -14.57 11.67 -1.96
CA THR A 113 -16.00 11.44 -1.71
C THR A 113 -16.26 10.50 -0.53
N LYS A 114 -15.20 9.94 0.09
CA LYS A 114 -15.27 8.88 1.11
C LYS A 114 -16.23 7.75 0.74
N ASN A 115 -16.16 7.31 -0.52
CA ASN A 115 -17.08 6.32 -1.06
C ASN A 115 -16.34 5.25 -1.85
N CYS A 116 -16.85 4.03 -1.73
CA CYS A 116 -16.38 2.86 -2.43
C CYS A 116 -17.34 2.52 -3.57
N ARG A 117 -16.82 2.35 -4.79
CA ARG A 117 -17.57 1.74 -5.88
C ARG A 117 -17.06 0.31 -6.07
N ASN A 118 -17.91 -0.66 -5.70
CA ASN A 118 -17.71 -2.04 -6.10
C ASN A 118 -17.86 -2.11 -7.63
N ARG A 119 -16.75 -2.41 -8.32
CA ARG A 119 -16.78 -2.71 -9.74
C ARG A 119 -16.51 -4.19 -9.90
N ASN A 120 -17.55 -4.94 -10.25
CA ASN A 120 -17.38 -6.33 -10.67
C ASN A 120 -16.54 -6.34 -11.97
N PRO A 121 -15.41 -7.07 -12.06
CA PRO A 121 -14.44 -6.78 -13.11
C PRO A 121 -14.83 -7.44 -14.44
N GLN A 122 -14.80 -6.67 -15.53
CA GLN A 122 -14.00 -7.17 -16.66
C GLN A 122 -12.54 -6.92 -16.28
N LEU A 123 -11.98 -7.92 -15.58
CA LEU A 123 -10.65 -7.92 -14.99
C LEU A 123 -9.61 -7.51 -16.06
N GLU A 124 -9.75 -8.03 -17.27
CA GLU A 124 -8.75 -7.90 -18.33
C GLU A 124 -8.33 -6.48 -18.69
N SER A 125 -9.25 -5.52 -18.91
CA SER A 125 -8.86 -4.20 -19.45
C SER A 125 -8.15 -3.30 -18.43
N VAL A 126 -8.63 -3.31 -17.18
CA VAL A 126 -8.03 -2.55 -16.08
C VAL A 126 -6.71 -3.19 -15.66
N TRP A 127 -6.66 -4.53 -15.56
CA TRP A 127 -5.42 -5.23 -15.28
C TRP A 127 -4.40 -5.06 -16.40
N ARG A 128 -4.78 -5.05 -17.69
CA ARG A 128 -3.81 -4.79 -18.77
C ARG A 128 -3.14 -3.42 -18.65
N THR A 129 -3.92 -2.40 -18.27
CA THR A 129 -3.44 -1.02 -18.11
C THR A 129 -2.58 -0.86 -16.84
N MET A 130 -2.98 -1.53 -15.76
CA MET A 130 -2.23 -1.57 -14.51
C MET A 130 -0.99 -2.43 -14.60
N SER A 131 -1.02 -3.56 -15.32
CA SER A 131 0.08 -4.52 -15.45
C SER A 131 1.31 -3.89 -16.09
N LEU A 132 1.16 -3.01 -17.08
CA LEU A 132 2.33 -2.31 -17.66
C LEU A 132 3.07 -1.42 -16.64
N HIS A 133 2.32 -0.74 -15.76
CA HIS A 133 2.90 0.11 -14.72
C HIS A 133 3.38 -0.72 -13.51
N ILE A 134 2.64 -1.76 -13.12
CA ILE A 134 3.00 -2.69 -12.06
C ILE A 134 4.23 -3.51 -12.45
N GLU A 135 4.37 -3.94 -13.71
CA GLU A 135 5.58 -4.60 -14.21
C GLU A 135 6.77 -3.65 -14.19
N SER A 136 6.58 -2.37 -14.52
CA SER A 136 7.64 -1.38 -14.41
C SER A 136 8.10 -1.19 -12.96
N ILE A 137 7.15 -1.13 -12.01
CA ILE A 137 7.44 -1.05 -10.57
C ILE A 137 8.07 -2.36 -10.07
N LYS A 138 7.54 -3.54 -10.46
CA LYS A 138 8.09 -4.86 -10.13
C LYS A 138 9.50 -5.02 -10.68
N ASN A 139 9.76 -4.63 -11.91
CA ASN A 139 11.08 -4.69 -12.53
C ASN A 139 12.06 -3.77 -11.81
N TYR A 140 11.64 -2.57 -11.43
CA TYR A 140 12.46 -1.68 -10.63
C TYR A 140 12.73 -2.26 -9.23
N VAL A 141 11.69 -2.76 -8.57
CA VAL A 141 11.74 -3.37 -7.24
C VAL A 141 12.67 -4.59 -7.26
N ASN A 142 12.47 -5.52 -8.19
CA ASN A 142 13.28 -6.72 -8.37
C ASN A 142 14.73 -6.40 -8.77
N LYS A 143 14.96 -5.44 -9.67
CA LYS A 143 16.31 -5.01 -10.08
C LYS A 143 17.13 -4.49 -8.90
N ASN A 144 16.46 -3.86 -7.93
CA ASN A 144 17.09 -3.30 -6.75
C ASN A 144 16.90 -4.18 -5.50
N ASN A 145 16.49 -5.44 -5.66
CA ASN A 145 16.24 -6.40 -4.59
C ASN A 145 15.23 -5.93 -3.51
N PHE A 146 14.32 -5.02 -3.83
CA PHE A 146 13.16 -4.75 -2.99
C PHE A 146 12.13 -5.89 -3.20
N VAL A 147 11.22 -6.15 -2.25
CA VAL A 147 10.14 -7.13 -2.40
C VAL A 147 8.83 -6.42 -2.12
N LEU A 148 7.90 -6.43 -3.09
CA LEU A 148 6.55 -5.85 -2.93
C LEU A 148 5.70 -6.64 -1.94
#